data_AF-A0A257X0M9-F1
#
_entry.id   AF-A0A257X0M9-F1
#
_cell.length_a   1.000
_cell.length_b   1.000
_cell.length_c   1.000
_cell.angle_alpha   90.00
_cell.angle_beta   90.00
_cell.angle_gamma   90.00
#
_symmetry.space_group_name_H-M   'P 1'
#
loop_
_entity.id
_entity.type
_entity.pdbx_description
1 polymer ?
#
loop_
_entity_poly.entity_id
_entity_poly.type
_entity_poly.pdbx_seq_one_letter_code
_entity_poly.pdbx_strand_id
1 'polypeptide(L)'
;MGDLIGSEAASSIKELHQQFNHAVDQTNQLAADRLVSPLTITLGDEFQGVCRSLSDGLWIMRRVRYALLAQDVFCRFVLGVVRLETEVPSNKAWNMMGPGLSAARDRLADKKDPNVYRFQLPEHELLQSLLGAVGYAATAIELDWSSRQ
;
A
#
# COMPACT_ATOMS: atom_id res chain seq x y z
N MET A 1 3.89 -0.81 2.46
CA MET A 1 3.39 -2.21 2.39
C MET A 1 1.88 -2.16 2.21
N GLY A 2 1.28 -3.15 1.58
CA GLY A 2 -0.17 -3.26 1.44
C GLY A 2 -0.61 -4.69 1.12
N ASP A 3 -1.91 -4.92 1.25
CA ASP A 3 -2.59 -6.18 0.92
C ASP A 3 -3.95 -5.88 0.27
N LEU A 4 -4.48 -6.85 -0.48
CA LEU A 4 -5.84 -6.78 -1.00
C LEU A 4 -6.86 -7.06 0.12
N ILE A 5 -8.05 -6.46 0.02
CA ILE A 5 -9.16 -6.71 0.93
C ILE A 5 -10.13 -7.66 0.22
N GLY A 6 -10.48 -8.77 0.89
CA GLY A 6 -11.49 -9.71 0.38
C GLY A 6 -11.02 -10.59 -0.78
N SER A 7 -9.71 -10.72 -0.98
CA SER A 7 -9.09 -11.58 -2.02
C SER A 7 -9.60 -13.03 -2.00
N GLU A 8 -9.80 -13.59 -0.80
CA GLU A 8 -10.31 -14.95 -0.58
C GLU A 8 -11.75 -15.15 -1.07
N ALA A 9 -12.54 -14.08 -1.14
CA ALA A 9 -13.94 -14.11 -1.57
C ALA A 9 -14.12 -13.78 -3.07
N ALA A 10 -13.02 -13.59 -3.80
CA ALA A 10 -13.09 -13.21 -5.21
C ALA A 10 -13.70 -14.34 -6.05
N SER A 11 -14.64 -13.97 -6.93
CA SER A 11 -15.31 -14.89 -7.85
C SER A 11 -14.34 -15.54 -8.85
N SER A 12 -13.27 -14.84 -9.22
CA SER A 12 -12.21 -15.31 -10.11
C SER A 12 -10.84 -14.90 -9.59
N ILE A 13 -10.15 -15.82 -8.92
CA ILE A 13 -8.76 -15.62 -8.43
C ILE A 13 -7.81 -15.27 -9.57
N LYS A 14 -8.05 -15.82 -10.77
CA LYS A 14 -7.21 -15.55 -11.94
C LYS A 14 -7.33 -14.10 -12.40
N GLU A 15 -8.55 -13.57 -12.48
CA GLU A 15 -8.78 -12.18 -12.88
C GLU A 15 -8.24 -11.20 -11.84
N LEU A 16 -8.50 -11.47 -10.55
CA LEU A 16 -7.94 -10.68 -9.45
C LEU A 16 -6.42 -10.60 -9.54
N HIS A 17 -5.76 -11.75 -9.74
CA HIS A 17 -4.32 -11.81 -9.88
C HIS A 17 -3.83 -11.00 -11.09
N GLN A 18 -4.50 -11.10 -12.25
CA GLN A 18 -4.14 -10.32 -13.44
C GLN A 18 -4.27 -8.81 -13.21
N GLN A 19 -5.39 -8.36 -12.63
CA GLN A 19 -5.62 -6.94 -12.32
C GLN A 19 -4.61 -6.41 -11.31
N PHE A 20 -4.32 -7.21 -10.28
CA PHE A 20 -3.35 -6.84 -9.25
C PHE A 20 -1.93 -6.70 -9.81
N ASN A 21 -1.45 -7.70 -10.57
CA ASN A 21 -0.14 -7.63 -11.21
C ASN A 21 -0.05 -6.43 -12.16
N HIS A 22 -1.09 -6.21 -12.96
CA HIS A 22 -1.13 -5.09 -13.89
C HIS A 22 -1.02 -3.73 -13.17
N ALA A 23 -1.78 -3.52 -12.09
CA ALA A 23 -1.73 -2.29 -11.31
C ALA A 23 -0.36 -2.05 -10.68
N VAL A 24 0.28 -3.11 -10.15
CA VAL A 24 1.62 -3.05 -9.58
C VAL A 24 2.66 -2.74 -10.65
N ASP A 25 2.65 -3.46 -11.78
CA ASP A 25 3.60 -3.28 -12.87
C ASP A 25 3.50 -1.89 -13.50
N GLN A 26 2.29 -1.42 -13.78
CA GLN A 26 2.07 -0.06 -14.28
C GLN A 26 2.56 0.99 -13.30
N THR A 27 2.33 0.79 -11.99
CA THR A 27 2.79 1.74 -10.99
C THR A 27 4.31 1.75 -10.89
N ASN A 28 4.96 0.58 -10.94
CA ASN A 28 6.43 0.47 -10.98
C ASN A 28 7.03 1.21 -12.17
N GLN A 29 6.42 1.11 -13.35
CA GLN A 29 6.88 1.84 -14.54
C GLN A 29 6.74 3.37 -14.37
N LEU A 30 5.60 3.83 -13.86
CA LEU A 30 5.33 5.27 -13.69
C LEU A 30 6.10 5.90 -12.53
N ALA A 31 6.49 5.10 -11.53
CA ALA A 31 7.18 5.55 -10.32
C ALA A 31 8.67 5.17 -10.30
N ALA A 32 9.27 4.83 -11.45
CA ALA A 32 10.65 4.34 -11.51
C ALA A 32 11.66 5.32 -10.90
N ASP A 33 11.43 6.63 -11.02
CA ASP A 33 12.23 7.69 -10.42
C ASP A 33 11.92 7.93 -8.94
N ARG A 34 10.78 7.44 -8.44
CA ARG A 34 10.30 7.60 -7.05
C ARG A 34 10.61 6.41 -6.15
N LEU A 35 10.90 5.26 -6.75
CA LEU A 35 11.21 4.00 -6.07
C LEU A 35 12.72 3.85 -5.85
N VAL A 36 13.09 3.40 -4.67
CA VAL A 36 14.42 2.87 -4.35
C VAL A 36 14.45 1.36 -4.59
N SER A 37 13.33 0.69 -4.30
CA SER A 37 13.08 -0.73 -4.61
C SER A 37 11.65 -0.89 -5.09
N PRO A 38 11.41 -1.62 -6.19
CA PRO A 38 10.09 -1.67 -6.81
C PRO A 38 9.05 -2.33 -5.90
N LEU A 39 7.78 -1.97 -6.12
CA LEU A 39 6.66 -2.72 -5.56
C LEU A 39 6.77 -4.17 -6.02
N THR A 40 6.85 -5.07 -5.05
CA THR A 40 7.01 -6.50 -5.25
C THR A 40 5.87 -7.19 -4.55
N ILE A 41 5.07 -7.95 -5.31
CA ILE A 41 4.07 -8.86 -4.75
C ILE A 41 4.83 -9.97 -4.03
N THR A 42 4.53 -10.18 -2.76
CA THR A 42 5.24 -11.12 -1.91
C THR A 42 4.50 -12.44 -1.80
N LEU A 43 3.51 -12.52 -0.91
CA LEU A 43 2.76 -13.73 -0.63
C LEU A 43 1.28 -13.46 -0.95
N GLY A 44 0.75 -14.15 -1.96
CA GLY A 44 -0.67 -14.04 -2.33
C GLY A 44 -1.07 -12.63 -2.75
N ASP A 45 -1.78 -11.94 -1.87
CA ASP A 45 -2.34 -10.61 -2.05
C ASP A 45 -1.52 -9.47 -1.40
N GLU A 46 -0.40 -9.80 -0.76
CA GLU A 46 0.51 -8.82 -0.16
C GLU A 46 1.52 -8.24 -1.17
N PHE A 47 1.90 -6.98 -0.96
CA PHE A 47 2.98 -6.32 -1.69
C PHE A 47 3.70 -5.28 -0.84
N GLN A 48 4.97 -5.05 -1.19
CA GLN A 48 5.81 -4.05 -0.52
C GLN A 48 6.80 -3.42 -1.49
N GLY A 49 7.30 -2.23 -1.15
CA GLY A 49 8.33 -1.53 -1.91
C GLY A 49 8.97 -0.45 -1.05
N VAL A 50 10.06 0.14 -1.55
CA VAL A 50 10.79 1.21 -0.88
C VAL A 50 10.78 2.43 -1.78
N CYS A 51 10.34 3.57 -1.25
CA CYS A 51 10.28 4.84 -1.97
C CYS A 51 11.31 5.84 -1.42
N ARG A 52 11.63 6.87 -2.21
CA ARG A 52 12.64 7.88 -1.85
C ARG A 52 12.20 8.82 -0.73
N SER A 53 10.88 9.05 -0.61
CA SER A 53 10.30 10.01 0.32
C SER A 53 8.89 9.63 0.73
N LEU A 54 8.38 10.23 1.82
CA LEU A 54 7.00 10.05 2.25
C LEU A 54 5.99 10.50 1.18
N SER A 55 6.27 11.61 0.49
CA SER A 55 5.44 12.12 -0.61
C SER A 55 5.41 11.17 -1.80
N ASP A 56 6.52 10.51 -2.10
CA ASP A 56 6.57 9.49 -3.15
C ASP A 56 5.77 8.25 -2.76
N GLY A 57 5.88 7.82 -1.50
CA GLY A 57 5.05 6.73 -0.96
C GLY A 57 3.56 7.03 -1.08
N LEU A 58 3.12 8.23 -0.72
CA LEU A 58 1.73 8.68 -0.86
C LEU A 58 1.27 8.67 -2.33
N TRP A 59 2.11 9.17 -3.24
CA TRP A 59 1.81 9.17 -4.67
C TRP A 59 1.63 7.74 -5.19
N ILE A 60 2.53 6.83 -4.81
CA ILE A 60 2.51 5.42 -5.21
C ILE A 60 1.27 4.72 -4.66
N MET A 61 0.96 4.88 -3.36
CA MET A 61 -0.24 4.30 -2.73
C MET A 61 -1.50 4.72 -3.48
N ARG A 62 -1.66 6.02 -3.74
CA ARG A 62 -2.83 6.55 -4.46
C ARG A 62 -2.92 5.98 -5.86
N ARG A 63 -1.78 5.81 -6.56
CA ARG A 63 -1.75 5.25 -7.90
C ARG A 63 -2.21 3.79 -7.92
N VAL A 64 -1.68 2.96 -7.03
CA VAL A 64 -2.11 1.56 -6.89
C VAL A 64 -3.59 1.48 -6.51
N ARG A 65 -4.01 2.29 -5.52
CA ARG A 65 -5.38 2.31 -5.02
C ARG A 65 -6.39 2.61 -6.13
N TYR A 66 -6.16 3.65 -6.93
CA TYR A 66 -7.09 4.01 -8.00
C TYR A 66 -7.07 3.03 -9.17
N ALA A 67 -5.91 2.45 -9.49
CA ALA A 67 -5.83 1.41 -10.52
C ALA A 67 -6.66 0.17 -10.13
N LEU A 68 -6.59 -0.25 -8.86
CA LEU A 68 -7.37 -1.37 -8.35
C LEU A 68 -8.84 -1.02 -8.15
N LEU A 69 -9.15 0.16 -7.62
CA LEU A 69 -10.52 0.61 -7.40
C LEU A 69 -11.31 0.71 -8.71
N ALA A 70 -10.66 1.14 -9.81
CA ALA A 70 -11.27 1.15 -11.15
C ALA A 70 -11.65 -0.25 -11.67
N GLN A 71 -11.16 -1.32 -11.03
CA GLN A 71 -11.46 -2.71 -11.32
C GLN A 71 -12.31 -3.37 -10.22
N ASP A 72 -12.88 -2.58 -9.30
CA ASP A 72 -13.61 -3.06 -8.11
C ASP A 72 -12.75 -3.95 -7.19
N VAL A 73 -11.43 -3.74 -7.20
CA VAL A 73 -10.49 -4.43 -6.33
C VAL A 73 -10.09 -3.53 -5.16
N PHE A 74 -10.29 -4.01 -3.95
CA PHE A 74 -9.99 -3.26 -2.73
C PHE A 74 -8.61 -3.63 -2.20
N CYS A 75 -7.91 -2.64 -1.64
CA CYS A 75 -6.61 -2.81 -1.00
C CYS A 75 -6.46 -1.81 0.13
N ARG A 76 -5.56 -2.11 1.05
CA ARG A 76 -5.14 -1.21 2.13
C ARG A 76 -3.62 -1.16 2.22
N PHE A 77 -3.15 -0.12 2.88
CA PHE A 77 -1.74 0.23 2.89
C PHE A 77 -1.31 0.68 4.28
N VAL A 78 -0.04 0.44 4.57
CA VAL A 78 0.72 1.13 5.60
C VAL A 78 1.93 1.78 4.95
N LEU A 79 2.05 3.10 5.13
CA LEU A 79 3.24 3.87 4.78
C LEU A 79 3.95 4.32 6.05
N GLY A 80 5.22 4.00 6.16
CA GLY A 80 6.01 4.38 7.33
C GLY A 80 7.45 4.65 6.97
N VAL A 81 8.11 5.34 7.89
CA VAL A 81 9.57 5.51 7.88
C VAL A 81 10.14 4.37 8.72
N VAL A 82 11.00 3.57 8.11
CA VAL A 82 11.59 2.40 8.76
C VAL A 82 13.10 2.49 8.70
N ARG A 83 13.74 2.18 9.84
CA ARG A 83 15.17 1.86 9.84
C ARG A 83 15.32 0.43 9.36
N LEU A 84 16.07 0.26 8.28
CA LEU A 84 16.44 -1.05 7.75
C LEU A 84 17.80 -1.44 8.31
N GLU A 85 17.95 -2.71 8.69
CA GLU A 85 19.22 -3.30 9.15
C GLU A 85 19.95 -4.03 8.02
N THR A 86 19.34 -4.06 6.84
CA THR A 86 19.80 -4.76 5.64
C THR A 86 19.84 -3.78 4.46
N GLU A 87 20.67 -4.08 3.46
CA GLU A 87 20.69 -3.31 2.21
C GLU A 87 19.34 -3.42 1.49
N VAL A 88 18.93 -2.33 0.83
CA VAL A 88 17.70 -2.31 0.03
C VAL A 88 18.00 -2.90 -1.35
N PRO A 89 17.39 -4.03 -1.74
CA PRO A 89 17.62 -4.60 -3.06
C PRO A 89 16.95 -3.71 -4.11
N SER A 90 17.70 -3.29 -5.13
CA SER A 90 17.19 -2.37 -6.17
C SER A 90 16.24 -3.03 -7.17
N ASN A 91 16.22 -4.37 -7.26
CA ASN A 91 15.46 -5.12 -8.25
C ASN A 91 14.17 -5.74 -7.70
N LYS A 92 14.10 -6.06 -6.40
CA LYS A 92 12.94 -6.68 -5.74
C LYS A 92 12.92 -6.30 -4.25
N ALA A 93 11.79 -5.82 -3.76
CA ALA A 93 11.60 -5.51 -2.34
C ALA A 93 11.27 -6.79 -1.55
N TRP A 94 12.23 -7.71 -1.48
CA TRP A 94 12.09 -9.01 -0.79
C TRP A 94 13.29 -9.22 0.15
N ASN A 95 13.15 -10.06 1.19
CA ASN A 95 14.20 -10.40 2.17
C ASN A 95 14.76 -9.22 2.97
N MET A 96 14.02 -8.11 3.08
CA MET A 96 14.38 -7.01 3.97
C MET A 96 13.97 -7.34 5.42
N MET A 97 14.84 -7.02 6.37
CA MET A 97 14.58 -7.22 7.80
C MET A 97 14.74 -5.91 8.58
N GLY A 98 13.89 -5.75 9.60
CA GLY A 98 13.94 -4.63 10.53
C GLY A 98 12.63 -4.48 11.32
N PRO A 99 12.68 -3.93 12.54
CA PRO A 99 11.52 -3.79 13.41
C PRO A 99 10.40 -2.95 12.78
N GLY A 100 10.75 -1.99 11.94
CA GLY A 100 9.77 -1.17 11.22
C GLY A 100 8.90 -1.95 10.23
N LEU A 101 9.41 -3.03 9.63
CA LEU A 101 8.62 -3.90 8.75
C LEU A 101 7.64 -4.78 9.54
N SER A 102 8.02 -5.22 10.76
CA SER A 102 7.11 -5.95 11.64
C SER A 102 5.95 -5.06 12.08
N ALA A 103 6.24 -3.85 12.55
CA ALA A 103 5.22 -2.90 12.97
C ALA A 103 4.25 -2.54 11.82
N ALA A 104 4.77 -2.38 10.60
CA ALA A 104 3.93 -2.15 9.43
C ALA A 104 3.00 -3.33 9.13
N ARG A 105 3.47 -4.58 9.28
CA ARG A 105 2.63 -5.78 9.13
C ARG A 105 1.56 -5.84 10.20
N ASP A 106 1.91 -5.62 11.47
CA ASP A 106 0.95 -5.63 12.57
C ASP A 106 -0.13 -4.57 12.36
N ARG A 107 0.26 -3.38 11.91
CA ARG A 107 -0.68 -2.30 11.58
C ARG A 107 -1.55 -2.63 10.39
N LEU A 108 -1.07 -3.38 9.40
CA LEU A 108 -1.85 -3.85 8.26
C LEU A 108 -2.82 -4.95 8.70
N ALA A 109 -2.41 -5.86 9.57
CA ALA A 109 -3.20 -6.98 10.06
C ALA A 109 -4.45 -6.56 10.87
N ASP A 110 -4.48 -5.34 11.42
CA ASP A 110 -5.67 -4.80 12.08
C ASP A 110 -6.85 -4.65 11.10
N LYS A 111 -7.76 -5.64 11.11
CA LYS A 111 -8.97 -5.66 10.27
C LYS A 111 -10.11 -4.81 10.83
N LYS A 112 -10.01 -4.28 12.06
CA LYS A 112 -11.06 -3.46 12.69
C LYS A 112 -11.00 -2.01 12.23
N ASP A 113 -9.83 -1.55 11.80
CA ASP A 113 -9.63 -0.21 11.29
C ASP A 113 -10.12 -0.12 9.83
N PRO A 114 -11.21 0.62 9.55
CA PRO A 114 -11.73 0.74 8.19
C PRO A 114 -10.82 1.61 7.30
N ASN A 115 -9.88 2.38 7.86
CA ASN A 115 -9.00 3.25 7.09
C ASN A 115 -8.05 2.43 6.22
N VAL A 116 -8.12 2.64 4.89
CA VAL A 116 -7.24 1.95 3.93
C VAL A 116 -5.88 2.65 3.78
N TYR A 117 -5.75 3.90 4.23
CA TYR A 117 -4.53 4.68 4.21
C TYR A 117 -3.96 4.83 5.62
N ARG A 118 -3.06 3.92 6.01
CA ARG A 118 -2.48 3.89 7.35
C ARG A 118 -1.04 4.39 7.34
N PHE A 119 -0.62 4.95 8.48
CA PHE A 119 0.69 5.59 8.61
C PHE A 119 1.43 5.13 9.87
N GLN A 120 2.76 5.03 9.76
CA GLN A 120 3.65 4.68 10.86
C GLN A 120 4.87 5.62 10.87
N LEU A 121 4.79 6.68 11.67
CA LEU A 121 5.78 7.74 11.80
C LEU A 121 6.08 7.96 13.30
N PRO A 122 6.84 7.06 13.96
CA PRO A 122 7.01 7.07 15.41
C PRO A 122 7.69 8.34 15.94
N GLU A 123 8.52 9.00 15.12
CA GLU A 123 9.18 10.26 15.48
C GLU A 123 8.29 11.50 15.24
N HIS A 124 7.10 11.33 14.64
CA HIS A 124 6.21 12.41 14.22
C HIS A 124 4.74 12.08 14.52
N GLU A 125 4.40 11.90 15.80
CA GLU A 125 3.05 11.50 16.24
C GLU A 125 1.92 12.41 15.72
N LEU A 126 2.10 13.74 15.81
CA LEU A 126 1.10 14.69 15.31
C LEU A 126 0.85 14.52 13.80
N LEU A 127 1.91 14.37 13.01
CA LEU A 127 1.80 14.17 11.57
C LEU A 127 1.12 12.82 11.26
N GLN A 128 1.45 11.77 12.00
CA GLN A 128 0.80 10.47 11.88
C GLN A 128 -0.71 10.57 12.12
N SER A 129 -1.14 11.26 13.18
CA SER A 129 -2.56 11.46 13.49
C SER A 129 -3.28 12.27 12.41
N LEU A 130 -2.67 13.35 11.92
CA LEU A 130 -3.24 14.17 10.85
C LEU A 130 -3.38 13.38 9.54
N LEU A 131 -2.33 12.67 9.13
CA LEU A 131 -2.37 11.81 7.94
C LEU A 131 -3.40 10.68 8.12
N GLY A 132 -3.51 10.12 9.32
CA GLY A 132 -4.54 9.13 9.66
C GLY A 132 -5.95 9.68 9.48
N ALA A 133 -6.23 10.89 9.96
CA ALA A 133 -7.54 11.53 9.78
C ALA A 133 -7.85 11.84 8.31
N VAL A 134 -6.86 12.35 7.56
CA VAL A 134 -7.00 12.59 6.10
C VAL A 134 -7.21 11.27 5.36
N GLY A 135 -6.47 10.22 5.71
CA GLY A 135 -6.61 8.88 5.13
C GLY A 135 -7.99 8.29 5.39
N TYR A 136 -8.52 8.46 6.60
CA TYR A 136 -9.87 8.03 6.95
C TYR A 136 -10.92 8.78 6.12
N ALA A 137 -10.81 10.11 6.01
CA ALA A 137 -11.72 10.90 5.19
C ALA A 137 -11.68 10.49 3.71
N ALA A 138 -10.48 10.27 3.15
CA ALA A 138 -10.31 9.77 1.79
C ALA A 138 -10.94 8.38 1.61
N THR A 139 -10.78 7.50 2.60
CA THR A 139 -11.39 6.17 2.59
C THR A 139 -12.92 6.26 2.53
N ALA A 140 -13.53 7.10 3.37
CA ALA A 140 -14.98 7.28 3.38
C ALA A 140 -15.49 7.82 2.03
N ILE A 141 -14.82 8.82 1.47
CA ILE A 141 -15.16 9.37 0.15
C ILE A 141 -15.06 8.30 -0.94
N GLU A 142 -13.99 7.49 -0.96
CA GLU A 142 -13.79 6.45 -1.97
C GLU A 142 -14.80 5.30 -1.87
N LEU A 143 -15.24 4.93 -0.66
CA LEU A 143 -16.21 3.87 -0.44
C LEU A 143 -17.64 4.32 -0.77
N ASP A 144 -17.98 5.57 -0.49
CA ASP A 144 -19.30 6.15 -0.81
C ASP A 144 -19.39 6.67 -2.26
N TRP A 145 -18.28 6.61 -3.01
CA TRP A 145 -18.24 7.06 -4.41
C TRP A 145 -19.12 6.14 -5.26
N SER A 146 -20.27 6.66 -5.68
CA SER A 146 -21.14 6.04 -6.67
C SER A 146 -21.09 6.80 -7.99
N SER A 147 -21.50 6.17 -9.09
CA SER A 147 -21.62 6.78 -10.43
C SER A 147 -22.62 7.95 -10.53
N ARG A 148 -23.17 8.43 -9.40
CA ARG A 148 -24.13 9.54 -9.29
C ARG A 148 -23.52 10.83 -8.71
N GLN A 149 -22.23 10.82 -8.37
CA GLN A 149 -21.45 12.02 -8.04
C GLN A 149 -20.55 12.37 -9.22
#